data_AF-A0A1J3KBG3-F1
#
_entry.id   AF-A0A1J3KBG3-F1
#
_cell.length_a   1.000
_cell.length_b   1.000
_cell.length_c   1.000
_cell.angle_alpha   90.00
_cell.angle_beta   90.00
_cell.angle_gamma   90.00
#
_symmetry.space_group_name_H-M   'P 1'
#
loop_
_entity.id
_entity.type
_entity.pdbx_description
1 polymer ?
#
loop_
_entity_poly.entity_id
_entity_poly.type
_entity_poly.pdbx_seq_one_letter_code
_entity_poly.pdbx_strand_id
1 'polypeptide(L)'
;KRSEGRDHIFPIHHPWSFKSVRKYVKNAIWLLPDMDSTGNWYKPGQISLEKDLILPYVPNVDLCDANCLSENSSKRTTLLFFRGRLKRNAGGKVRAKLGAELSSAKDVIITEGTAGDEGKLAAQKGMRRSMFCLCPAGDTPSSARLFDAIVSGCIPVIVSDELELPFEGLLDYRKIAVIVSSGDAIQPGWLVNHLRSLSPTHIKGLQKNLAQYSRHFLYSSPAQPLGRLDMENGVSTSTLYLVDMIDFG
;
A
#
# COMPACT_ATOMS: atom_id res chain seq x y z
N LYS A 1 15.81 33.08 -12.47
CA LYS A 1 16.51 32.05 -11.63
C LYS A 1 16.78 30.84 -12.51
N ARG A 2 17.95 30.20 -12.41
CA ARG A 2 18.53 29.28 -13.42
C ARG A 2 17.66 28.05 -13.79
N SER A 3 16.91 27.48 -12.84
CA SER A 3 16.16 26.22 -13.03
C SER A 3 14.66 26.31 -12.72
N GLU A 4 14.21 27.44 -12.17
CA GLU A 4 12.84 27.61 -11.64
C GLU A 4 12.40 26.51 -10.65
N GLY A 5 13.35 25.86 -9.98
CA GLY A 5 13.08 24.80 -9.01
C GLY A 5 13.30 23.37 -9.54
N ARG A 6 13.52 23.17 -10.85
CA ARG A 6 13.60 21.84 -11.49
C ARG A 6 14.81 20.98 -11.08
N ASP A 7 15.81 21.60 -10.48
CA ASP A 7 17.01 20.95 -9.94
C ASP A 7 16.90 20.63 -8.44
N HIS A 8 15.74 20.87 -7.83
CA HIS A 8 15.47 20.50 -6.45
C HIS A 8 14.68 19.19 -6.36
N ILE A 9 15.00 18.38 -5.36
CA ILE A 9 14.27 17.17 -4.99
C ILE A 9 13.71 17.37 -3.57
N PHE A 10 12.42 17.12 -3.39
CA PHE A 10 11.77 17.18 -2.08
C PHE A 10 11.21 15.82 -1.65
N PRO A 11 11.63 15.28 -0.50
CA PRO A 11 10.97 14.14 0.12
C PRO A 11 9.70 14.57 0.84
N ILE A 12 8.54 14.19 0.32
CA ILE A 12 7.23 14.63 0.80
C ILE A 12 6.51 13.47 1.47
N HIS A 13 6.72 13.26 2.77
CA HIS A 13 6.18 12.09 3.49
C HIS A 13 4.64 12.03 3.68
N HIS A 14 3.88 13.08 3.33
CA HIS A 14 2.42 13.12 3.52
C HIS A 14 1.75 14.02 2.48
N PRO A 15 0.55 13.67 1.97
CA PRO A 15 -0.23 14.50 1.04
C PRO A 15 -0.83 15.78 1.65
N TRP A 16 -0.45 16.17 2.86
CA TRP A 16 -0.77 17.50 3.41
C TRP A 16 0.49 18.36 3.58
N SER A 17 1.67 17.77 3.42
CA SER A 17 2.93 18.50 3.41
C SER A 17 2.93 19.52 2.28
N PHE A 18 3.48 20.69 2.60
CA PHE A 18 3.57 21.84 1.71
C PHE A 18 2.24 22.38 1.19
N LYS A 19 1.07 22.00 1.75
CA LYS A 19 -0.27 22.42 1.26
C LYS A 19 -0.37 23.92 0.94
N SER A 20 0.20 24.79 1.78
CA SER A 20 0.18 26.24 1.60
C SER A 20 1.18 26.77 0.57
N VAL A 21 2.22 26.01 0.25
CA VAL A 21 3.35 26.44 -0.61
C VAL A 21 3.52 25.63 -1.90
N ARG A 22 2.73 24.57 -2.13
CA ARG A 22 2.83 23.68 -3.32
C ARG A 22 2.97 24.44 -4.62
N LYS A 23 2.15 25.48 -4.81
CA LYS A 23 2.13 26.26 -6.05
C LYS A 23 3.48 26.93 -6.38
N TYR A 24 4.32 27.17 -5.38
CA TYR A 24 5.63 27.80 -5.52
C TYR A 24 6.75 26.77 -5.74
N VAL A 25 6.55 25.51 -5.34
CA VAL A 25 7.56 24.45 -5.41
C VAL A 25 7.15 23.29 -6.33
N LYS A 26 6.07 23.46 -7.10
CA LYS A 26 5.53 22.44 -8.01
C LYS A 26 6.47 22.03 -9.13
N ASN A 27 7.48 22.85 -9.45
CA ASN A 27 8.44 22.55 -10.52
C ASN A 27 9.59 21.63 -10.07
N ALA A 28 9.80 21.46 -8.76
CA ALA A 28 10.78 20.54 -8.21
C ALA A 28 10.32 19.08 -8.36
N ILE A 29 11.24 18.12 -8.31
CA ILE A 29 10.93 16.69 -8.29
C ILE A 29 10.46 16.31 -6.89
N TRP A 30 9.28 15.72 -6.76
CA TRP A 30 8.77 15.28 -5.47
C TRP A 30 8.87 13.77 -5.35
N LEU A 31 9.40 13.32 -4.22
CA LEU A 31 9.34 11.93 -3.78
C LEU A 31 8.11 11.80 -2.89
N LEU A 32 7.10 11.11 -3.39
CA LEU A 32 5.76 11.01 -2.82
C LEU A 32 5.51 9.59 -2.31
N PRO A 33 4.82 9.41 -1.18
CA PRO A 33 4.46 8.09 -0.68
C PRO A 33 3.17 7.56 -1.32
N ASP A 34 2.40 8.46 -1.94
CA ASP A 34 1.16 8.18 -2.64
C ASP A 34 0.78 9.33 -3.59
N MET A 35 -0.11 9.02 -4.53
CA MET A 35 -0.65 9.96 -5.49
C MET A 35 -2.05 9.52 -5.92
N ASP A 36 -2.93 10.49 -6.14
CA ASP A 36 -4.26 10.28 -6.71
C ASP A 36 -4.43 11.08 -7.99
N SER A 37 -5.21 10.55 -8.93
CA SER A 37 -5.61 11.24 -10.16
C SER A 37 -6.92 12.04 -10.00
N THR A 38 -7.67 11.81 -8.92
CA THR A 38 -9.00 12.40 -8.70
C THR A 38 -9.01 13.90 -8.39
N GLY A 39 -7.88 14.45 -7.93
CA GLY A 39 -7.80 15.83 -7.46
C GLY A 39 -8.17 16.02 -5.98
N ASN A 40 -8.44 14.94 -5.25
CA ASN A 40 -8.93 14.98 -3.86
C ASN A 40 -7.83 15.38 -2.86
N TRP A 41 -6.58 14.96 -3.10
CA TRP A 41 -5.44 15.31 -2.25
C TRP A 41 -4.46 16.28 -2.92
N TYR A 42 -4.34 16.22 -4.24
CA TYR A 42 -3.49 17.10 -5.03
C TYR A 42 -4.30 17.79 -6.13
N LYS A 43 -4.29 19.12 -6.16
CA LYS A 43 -4.98 19.85 -7.24
C LYS A 43 -4.28 19.58 -8.59
N PRO A 44 -5.01 19.66 -9.71
CA PRO A 44 -4.42 19.52 -11.05
C PRO A 44 -3.16 20.40 -11.22
N GLY A 45 -2.09 19.78 -11.71
CA GLY A 45 -0.79 20.43 -11.95
C GLY A 45 0.07 20.69 -10.69
N GLN A 46 -0.32 20.17 -9.52
CA GLN A 46 0.55 20.19 -8.33
C GLN A 46 1.59 19.07 -8.33
N ILE A 47 1.24 17.92 -8.92
CA ILE A 47 2.09 16.74 -9.07
C ILE A 47 1.90 16.16 -10.49
N SER A 48 2.89 15.39 -10.98
CA SER A 48 2.84 14.73 -12.29
C SER A 48 3.73 13.48 -12.31
N LEU A 49 3.24 12.37 -12.88
CA LEU A 49 4.03 11.14 -13.09
C LEU A 49 5.22 11.34 -14.05
N GLU A 50 5.23 12.41 -14.84
CA GLU A 50 6.34 12.72 -15.75
C GLU A 50 7.60 13.21 -15.01
N LYS A 51 7.44 13.71 -13.78
CA LYS A 51 8.58 14.22 -12.99
C LYS A 51 8.65 13.67 -11.56
N ASP A 52 7.51 13.38 -10.95
CA ASP A 52 7.41 12.99 -9.55
C ASP A 52 7.49 11.47 -9.43
N LEU A 53 8.09 11.01 -8.33
CA LEU A 53 8.31 9.60 -8.09
C LEU A 53 7.48 9.15 -6.89
N ILE A 54 6.69 8.10 -7.09
CA ILE A 54 5.97 7.44 -6.00
C ILE A 54 6.91 6.37 -5.42
N LEU A 55 7.21 6.49 -4.14
CA LEU A 55 8.02 5.57 -3.36
C LEU A 55 7.14 4.79 -2.39
N PRO A 56 7.42 3.50 -2.15
CA PRO A 56 6.67 2.74 -1.17
C PRO A 56 6.87 3.30 0.23
N TYR A 57 5.83 3.29 1.07
CA TYR A 57 6.03 3.56 2.50
C TYR A 57 6.97 2.51 3.09
N VAL A 58 7.82 2.93 4.03
CA VAL A 58 8.56 1.99 4.87
C VAL A 58 7.54 1.15 5.66
N PRO A 59 7.56 -0.18 5.54
CA PRO A 59 6.70 -1.04 6.34
C PRO A 59 7.02 -0.88 7.82
N ASN A 60 5.98 -0.81 8.64
CA ASN A 60 6.09 -0.80 10.09
C ASN A 60 6.29 -2.20 10.65
N VAL A 61 5.98 -3.26 9.90
CA VAL A 61 6.06 -4.66 10.33
C VAL A 61 7.21 -5.40 9.65
N ASP A 62 7.64 -6.51 10.25
CA ASP A 62 8.77 -7.29 9.76
C ASP A 62 8.36 -8.16 8.55
N LEU A 63 9.30 -8.35 7.63
CA LEU A 63 9.15 -9.27 6.50
C LEU A 63 8.79 -10.68 6.98
N CYS A 64 7.72 -11.24 6.43
CA CYS A 64 7.39 -12.65 6.53
C CYS A 64 8.09 -13.36 5.36
N ASP A 65 9.27 -13.92 5.63
CA ASP A 65 10.06 -14.67 4.65
C ASP A 65 9.41 -16.02 4.27
N ALA A 66 10.08 -16.80 3.42
CA ALA A 66 9.57 -18.08 2.94
C ALA A 66 9.22 -19.07 4.08
N ASN A 67 9.99 -19.06 5.18
CA ASN A 67 9.73 -19.90 6.34
C ASN A 67 8.48 -19.41 7.08
N CYS A 68 8.40 -18.10 7.35
CA CYS A 68 7.21 -17.49 7.95
C CYS A 68 5.95 -17.75 7.10
N LEU A 69 6.03 -17.65 5.78
CA LEU A 69 4.90 -17.90 4.88
C LEU A 69 4.44 -19.36 4.93
N SER A 70 5.38 -20.31 4.89
CA SER A 70 5.05 -21.74 4.96
C SER A 70 4.43 -22.12 6.31
N GLU A 71 4.99 -21.63 7.42
CA GLU A 71 4.48 -21.85 8.78
C GLU A 71 3.09 -21.24 9.01
N ASN A 72 2.75 -20.16 8.31
CA ASN A 72 1.46 -19.48 8.46
C ASN A 72 0.43 -19.94 7.43
N SER A 73 0.80 -20.66 6.36
CA SER A 73 -0.13 -21.03 5.28
C SER A 73 -1.38 -21.76 5.78
N SER A 74 -1.23 -22.69 6.75
CA SER A 74 -2.36 -23.41 7.35
C SER A 74 -3.04 -22.67 8.51
N LYS A 75 -2.40 -21.62 9.03
CA LYS A 75 -2.87 -20.83 10.18
C LYS A 75 -3.71 -19.62 9.77
N ARG A 76 -3.76 -19.28 8.49
CA ARG A 76 -4.55 -18.15 8.00
C ARG A 76 -6.03 -18.52 7.91
N THR A 77 -6.74 -18.36 9.02
CA THR A 77 -8.17 -18.68 9.14
C THR A 77 -9.07 -17.45 9.02
N THR A 78 -8.53 -16.25 9.21
CA THR A 78 -9.26 -15.00 9.03
C THR A 78 -9.36 -14.68 7.53
N LEU A 79 -10.56 -14.44 7.02
CA LEU A 79 -10.78 -14.02 5.64
C LEU A 79 -10.18 -12.62 5.41
N LEU A 80 -10.65 -11.62 6.16
CA LEU A 80 -10.29 -10.22 5.95
C LEU A 80 -9.89 -9.54 7.26
N PHE A 81 -8.77 -8.83 7.25
CA PHE A 81 -8.25 -8.12 8.42
C PHE A 81 -8.04 -6.63 8.15
N PHE A 82 -8.39 -5.82 9.15
CA PHE A 82 -8.08 -4.41 9.22
C PHE A 82 -7.76 -4.00 10.65
N ARG A 83 -6.62 -3.34 10.83
CA ARG A 83 -6.28 -2.60 12.06
C ARG A 83 -5.88 -1.18 11.70
N GLY A 84 -6.62 -0.19 12.21
CA GLY A 84 -6.38 1.21 11.91
C GLY A 84 -7.56 2.11 12.26
N ARG A 85 -7.39 3.42 12.04
CA ARG A 85 -8.44 4.40 12.33
C ARG A 85 -9.59 4.32 11.33
N LEU A 86 -10.79 4.00 11.82
CA LEU A 86 -12.02 3.92 11.02
C LEU A 86 -12.76 5.26 10.93
N LYS A 87 -12.70 6.08 11.99
CA LYS A 87 -13.40 7.38 12.05
C LYS A 87 -12.41 8.54 11.91
N ARG A 88 -12.53 9.35 10.85
CA ARG A 88 -11.82 10.65 10.66
C ARG A 88 -12.71 11.66 9.92
N ASN A 89 -12.44 12.95 10.13
CA ASN A 89 -13.40 14.05 10.00
C ASN A 89 -13.83 14.40 8.56
N ALA A 90 -13.05 14.13 7.50
CA ALA A 90 -13.35 14.60 6.14
C ALA A 90 -13.23 13.55 5.03
N GLY A 91 -12.17 12.71 5.00
CA GLY A 91 -11.97 11.65 3.99
C GLY A 91 -12.44 10.24 4.42
N GLY A 92 -12.89 10.07 5.67
CA GLY A 92 -13.16 8.77 6.27
C GLY A 92 -14.52 8.12 5.94
N LYS A 93 -15.32 8.68 5.01
CA LYS A 93 -16.68 8.19 4.73
C LYS A 93 -16.69 6.71 4.31
N VAL A 94 -15.74 6.32 3.46
CA VAL A 94 -15.59 4.93 3.02
C VAL A 94 -15.19 4.02 4.18
N ARG A 95 -14.21 4.44 5.01
CA ARG A 95 -13.77 3.65 6.18
C ARG A 95 -14.85 3.47 7.23
N ALA A 96 -15.65 4.51 7.50
CA ALA A 96 -16.75 4.42 8.44
C ALA A 96 -17.84 3.46 7.94
N LYS A 97 -18.19 3.53 6.65
CA LYS A 97 -19.14 2.59 6.02
C LYS A 97 -18.61 1.16 6.03
N LEU A 98 -17.37 0.94 5.56
CA LEU A 98 -16.72 -0.39 5.60
C LEU A 98 -16.66 -0.93 7.03
N GLY A 99 -16.34 -0.09 8.02
CA GLY A 99 -16.33 -0.49 9.42
C GLY A 99 -17.70 -0.97 9.92
N ALA A 100 -18.78 -0.27 9.53
CA ALA A 100 -20.14 -0.67 9.87
C ALA A 100 -20.52 -1.99 9.17
N GLU A 101 -20.36 -2.06 7.85
CA GLU A 101 -20.73 -3.21 7.01
C GLU A 101 -19.97 -4.50 7.40
N LEU A 102 -18.69 -4.39 7.75
CA LEU A 102 -17.82 -5.54 8.01
C LEU A 102 -17.79 -5.98 9.47
N SER A 103 -18.32 -5.17 10.40
CA SER A 103 -18.25 -5.42 11.85
C SER A 103 -18.85 -6.76 12.30
N SER A 104 -19.87 -7.24 11.58
CA SER A 104 -20.61 -8.46 11.92
C SER A 104 -20.32 -9.62 10.95
N ALA A 105 -19.38 -9.45 10.03
CA ALA A 105 -19.07 -10.47 9.03
C ALA A 105 -18.23 -11.61 9.63
N LYS A 106 -18.65 -12.86 9.37
CA LYS A 106 -17.91 -14.04 9.79
C LYS A 106 -16.52 -14.08 9.17
N ASP A 107 -15.52 -14.44 9.97
CA ASP A 107 -14.10 -14.54 9.61
C ASP A 107 -13.47 -13.19 9.20
N VAL A 108 -14.08 -12.07 9.61
CA VAL A 108 -13.58 -10.72 9.37
C VAL A 108 -13.22 -10.06 10.69
N ILE A 109 -12.06 -9.39 10.73
CA ILE A 109 -11.60 -8.65 11.90
C ILE A 109 -11.35 -7.21 11.49
N ILE A 110 -12.18 -6.30 12.01
CA ILE A 110 -12.02 -4.86 11.85
C ILE A 110 -11.84 -4.25 13.24
N THR A 111 -10.68 -3.64 13.50
CA THR A 111 -10.35 -3.10 14.82
C THR A 111 -9.59 -1.78 14.74
N GLU A 112 -9.73 -0.96 15.77
CA GLU A 112 -8.97 0.27 15.90
C GLU A 112 -7.49 -0.02 16.17
N GLY A 113 -6.62 0.82 15.60
CA GLY A 113 -5.17 0.71 15.75
C GLY A 113 -4.65 1.52 16.94
N THR A 114 -3.61 1.01 17.59
CA THR A 114 -2.84 1.72 18.61
C THR A 114 -1.45 2.07 18.08
N ALA A 115 -0.85 3.15 18.56
CA ALA A 115 0.54 3.51 18.25
C ALA A 115 1.52 2.70 19.12
N GLY A 116 2.79 2.66 18.70
CA GLY A 116 3.86 1.95 19.42
C GLY A 116 3.96 0.46 19.12
N ASP A 117 4.90 -0.20 19.79
CA ASP A 117 5.33 -1.57 19.48
C ASP A 117 4.22 -2.62 19.66
N GLU A 118 3.37 -2.46 20.68
CA GLU A 118 2.21 -3.34 20.87
C GLU A 118 1.24 -3.27 19.69
N GLY A 119 1.01 -2.06 19.18
CA GLY A 119 0.16 -1.82 18.02
C GLY A 119 0.73 -2.45 16.75
N LYS A 120 2.04 -2.28 16.55
CA LYS A 120 2.82 -2.92 15.47
C LYS A 120 2.72 -4.45 15.54
N LEU A 121 3.01 -5.04 16.71
CA LEU A 121 2.98 -6.49 16.89
C LEU A 121 1.57 -7.07 16.69
N ALA A 122 0.54 -6.39 17.18
CA ALA A 122 -0.85 -6.79 16.97
C ALA A 122 -1.25 -6.74 15.49
N ALA A 123 -0.82 -5.71 14.75
CA ALA A 123 -1.03 -5.62 13.31
C ALA A 123 -0.33 -6.77 12.57
N GLN A 124 0.97 -6.98 12.83
CA GLN A 124 1.77 -8.06 12.24
C GLN A 124 1.15 -9.44 12.47
N LYS A 125 0.77 -9.75 13.72
CA LYS A 125 0.14 -11.02 14.07
C LYS A 125 -1.21 -11.21 13.37
N GLY A 126 -2.01 -10.15 13.28
CA GLY A 126 -3.29 -10.18 12.58
C GLY A 126 -3.13 -10.42 11.08
N MET A 127 -2.22 -9.67 10.43
CA MET A 127 -1.93 -9.80 8.99
C MET A 127 -1.43 -11.21 8.63
N ARG A 128 -0.51 -11.77 9.43
CA ARG A 128 0.05 -13.13 9.19
C ARG A 128 -0.97 -14.26 9.38
N ARG A 129 -2.10 -14.01 10.06
CA ARG A 129 -3.21 -14.96 10.27
C ARG A 129 -4.40 -14.74 9.32
N SER A 130 -4.27 -13.82 8.37
CA SER A 130 -5.38 -13.42 7.51
C SER A 130 -5.09 -13.69 6.04
N MET A 131 -6.10 -14.02 5.25
CA MET A 131 -5.95 -14.20 3.80
C MET A 131 -5.81 -12.86 3.11
N PHE A 132 -6.68 -11.92 3.45
CA PHE A 132 -6.78 -10.60 2.87
C PHE A 132 -6.60 -9.51 3.93
N CYS A 133 -6.02 -8.38 3.52
CA CYS A 133 -5.83 -7.21 4.37
C CYS A 133 -6.44 -5.97 3.71
N LEU A 134 -7.45 -5.39 4.36
CA LEU A 134 -8.18 -4.25 3.83
C LEU A 134 -7.30 -3.00 3.81
N CYS A 135 -7.19 -2.36 2.64
CA CYS A 135 -6.39 -1.17 2.41
C CYS A 135 -7.25 -0.07 1.78
N PRO A 136 -8.16 0.55 2.56
CA PRO A 136 -9.02 1.61 2.05
C PRO A 136 -8.31 2.97 2.10
N ALA A 137 -8.54 3.79 1.09
CA ALA A 137 -8.20 5.22 1.13
C ALA A 137 -8.78 5.91 2.39
N GLY A 138 -8.19 7.03 2.81
CA GLY A 138 -8.66 7.75 3.99
C GLY A 138 -8.28 9.22 3.99
N ASP A 139 -7.48 9.67 4.96
CA ASP A 139 -6.96 11.05 4.96
C ASP A 139 -5.83 11.25 3.93
N THR A 140 -5.37 10.15 3.35
CA THR A 140 -4.31 10.01 2.34
C THR A 140 -4.78 9.01 1.28
N PRO A 141 -4.31 9.10 0.02
CA PRO A 141 -4.66 8.12 -1.01
C PRO A 141 -4.28 6.69 -0.61
N SER A 142 -3.09 6.48 -0.01
CA SER A 142 -2.68 5.17 0.52
C SER A 142 -2.10 5.28 1.93
N SER A 143 -1.56 4.21 2.49
CA SER A 143 -0.85 4.24 3.77
C SER A 143 0.13 3.10 3.88
N ALA A 144 1.07 3.18 4.84
CA ALA A 144 2.00 2.10 5.15
C ALA A 144 1.35 0.71 5.33
N ARG A 145 0.06 0.65 5.71
CA ARG A 145 -0.70 -0.60 5.82
C ARG A 145 -0.69 -1.45 4.54
N LEU A 146 -0.69 -0.82 3.36
CA LEU A 146 -0.59 -1.54 2.09
C LEU A 146 0.70 -2.34 2.04
N PHE A 147 1.82 -1.69 2.38
CA PHE A 147 3.14 -2.30 2.36
C PHE A 147 3.33 -3.28 3.55
N ASP A 148 2.74 -2.99 4.71
CA ASP A 148 2.69 -3.91 5.85
C ASP A 148 1.99 -5.24 5.47
N ALA A 149 0.87 -5.15 4.74
CA ALA A 149 0.16 -6.31 4.24
C ALA A 149 1.02 -7.11 3.25
N ILE A 150 1.65 -6.42 2.30
CA ILE A 150 2.55 -7.04 1.31
C ILE A 150 3.67 -7.81 1.98
N VAL A 151 4.43 -7.17 2.89
CA VAL A 151 5.57 -7.82 3.56
C VAL A 151 5.14 -8.88 4.57
N SER A 152 3.90 -8.85 5.05
CA SER A 152 3.30 -9.90 5.88
C SER A 152 2.73 -11.08 5.07
N GLY A 153 2.76 -11.01 3.73
CA GLY A 153 2.13 -12.00 2.84
C GLY A 153 0.61 -12.06 2.95
N CYS A 154 -0.01 -11.00 3.46
CA CYS A 154 -1.47 -10.84 3.51
C CYS A 154 -1.92 -10.13 2.23
N ILE A 155 -2.81 -10.73 1.43
CA ILE A 155 -3.19 -10.17 0.14
C ILE A 155 -3.86 -8.81 0.33
N PRO A 156 -3.29 -7.70 -0.16
CA PRO A 156 -3.93 -6.41 -0.01
C PRO A 156 -5.24 -6.36 -0.79
N VAL A 157 -6.28 -5.82 -0.16
CA VAL A 157 -7.54 -5.46 -0.80
C VAL A 157 -7.57 -3.94 -0.87
N ILE A 158 -7.14 -3.41 -2.02
CA ILE A 158 -7.04 -1.97 -2.25
C ILE A 158 -8.44 -1.46 -2.60
N VAL A 159 -9.00 -0.64 -1.73
CA VAL A 159 -10.29 0.02 -1.95
C VAL A 159 -10.02 1.47 -2.34
N SER A 160 -9.98 1.72 -3.64
CA SER A 160 -9.75 3.05 -4.23
C SER A 160 -10.26 3.08 -5.66
N ASP A 161 -10.69 4.25 -6.13
CA ASP A 161 -11.15 4.45 -7.50
C ASP A 161 -10.03 4.93 -8.43
N GLU A 162 -9.11 5.78 -7.93
CA GLU A 162 -7.95 6.25 -8.70
C GLU A 162 -6.76 6.46 -7.75
N LEU A 163 -5.92 5.43 -7.59
CA LEU A 163 -4.71 5.44 -6.78
C LEU A 163 -3.53 5.02 -7.66
N GLU A 164 -2.50 5.85 -7.69
CA GLU A 164 -1.24 5.54 -8.37
C GLU A 164 -0.29 4.90 -7.36
N LEU A 165 0.22 3.70 -7.69
CA LEU A 165 1.08 2.90 -6.81
C LEU A 165 2.55 2.95 -7.25
N PRO A 166 3.49 2.77 -6.31
CA PRO A 166 4.90 2.70 -6.66
C PRO A 166 5.16 1.50 -7.58
N PHE A 167 5.98 1.71 -8.61
CA PHE A 167 6.38 0.67 -9.55
C PHE A 167 5.28 0.16 -10.50
N GLU A 168 4.15 0.85 -10.72
CA GLU A 168 3.11 0.34 -11.65
C GLU A 168 3.60 0.10 -13.09
N GLY A 169 4.61 0.84 -13.56
CA GLY A 169 5.26 0.56 -14.85
C GLY A 169 6.10 -0.73 -14.87
N LEU A 170 6.37 -1.32 -13.70
CA LEU A 170 7.19 -2.51 -13.51
C LEU A 170 6.40 -3.70 -12.92
N LEU A 171 5.43 -3.44 -12.05
CA LEU A 171 4.68 -4.45 -11.33
C LEU A 171 3.19 -4.25 -11.57
N ASP A 172 2.56 -5.25 -12.20
CA ASP A 172 1.11 -5.31 -12.25
C ASP A 172 0.57 -5.68 -10.86
N TYR A 173 0.02 -4.70 -10.16
CA TYR A 173 -0.53 -4.89 -8.82
C TYR A 173 -1.65 -5.93 -8.74
N ARG A 174 -2.35 -6.22 -9.84
CA ARG A 174 -3.36 -7.29 -9.90
C ARG A 174 -2.76 -8.68 -9.69
N LYS A 175 -1.43 -8.82 -9.82
CA LYS A 175 -0.69 -10.05 -9.50
C LYS A 175 -0.46 -10.23 -8.02
N ILE A 176 -0.55 -9.19 -7.19
CA ILE A 176 -0.25 -9.25 -5.75
C ILE A 176 -1.39 -8.75 -4.85
N ALA A 177 -2.40 -8.08 -5.41
CA ALA A 177 -3.50 -7.46 -4.67
C ALA A 177 -4.84 -7.65 -5.40
N VAL A 178 -5.92 -7.53 -4.63
CA VAL A 178 -7.29 -7.41 -5.15
C VAL A 178 -7.66 -5.93 -5.14
N ILE A 179 -7.98 -5.37 -6.30
CA ILE A 179 -8.34 -3.95 -6.43
C ILE A 179 -9.85 -3.87 -6.61
N VAL A 180 -10.51 -3.06 -5.78
CA VAL A 180 -11.97 -2.88 -5.79
C VAL A 180 -12.32 -1.41 -5.75
N SER A 181 -13.39 -1.04 -6.46
CA SER A 181 -13.93 0.33 -6.41
C SER A 181 -14.46 0.63 -5.01
N SER A 182 -14.41 1.91 -4.62
CA SER A 182 -14.98 2.34 -3.33
C SER A 182 -16.49 2.14 -3.31
N GLY A 183 -17.14 2.29 -4.47
CA GLY A 183 -18.59 2.16 -4.65
C GLY A 183 -19.10 0.74 -4.42
N ASP A 184 -18.39 -0.26 -4.95
CA ASP A 184 -18.73 -1.68 -4.78
C ASP A 184 -18.41 -2.16 -3.36
N ALA A 185 -17.25 -1.76 -2.83
CA ALA A 185 -16.78 -2.22 -1.53
C ALA A 185 -17.72 -1.84 -0.38
N ILE A 186 -18.47 -0.74 -0.50
CA ILE A 186 -19.45 -0.29 0.49
C ILE A 186 -20.86 -0.86 0.29
N GLN A 187 -21.10 -1.64 -0.77
CA GLN A 187 -22.40 -2.30 -0.95
C GLN A 187 -22.54 -3.44 0.08
N PRO A 188 -23.71 -3.59 0.73
CA PRO A 188 -23.92 -4.60 1.76
C PRO A 188 -23.54 -6.01 1.31
N GLY A 189 -22.62 -6.63 2.03
CA GLY A 189 -22.14 -8.00 1.77
C GLY A 189 -21.28 -8.19 0.50
N TRP A 190 -21.21 -7.21 -0.40
CA TRP A 190 -20.54 -7.36 -1.69
C TRP A 190 -19.06 -7.71 -1.53
N LEU A 191 -18.32 -6.97 -0.70
CA LEU A 191 -16.88 -7.17 -0.54
C LEU A 191 -16.54 -8.57 -0.01
N VAL A 192 -17.26 -9.03 1.02
CA VAL A 192 -17.04 -10.36 1.60
C VAL A 192 -17.40 -11.46 0.61
N ASN A 193 -18.50 -11.30 -0.13
CA ASN A 193 -18.91 -12.26 -1.15
C ASN A 193 -17.91 -12.32 -2.31
N HIS A 194 -17.41 -11.15 -2.74
CA HIS A 194 -16.39 -11.06 -3.77
C HIS A 194 -15.12 -11.80 -3.36
N LEU A 195 -14.58 -11.53 -2.16
CA LEU A 195 -13.38 -12.22 -1.66
C LEU A 195 -13.58 -13.73 -1.49
N ARG A 196 -14.78 -14.17 -1.06
CA ARG A 196 -15.11 -15.60 -0.94
C ARG A 196 -15.30 -16.29 -2.30
N SER A 197 -15.65 -15.55 -3.34
CA SER A 197 -15.82 -16.09 -4.69
C SER A 197 -14.49 -16.34 -5.41
N LEU A 198 -13.38 -15.77 -4.91
CA LEU A 198 -12.06 -15.98 -5.49
C LEU A 198 -11.64 -17.45 -5.36
N SER A 199 -11.19 -18.03 -6.46
CA SER A 199 -10.79 -19.44 -6.48
C SER A 199 -9.54 -19.68 -5.62
N PRO A 200 -9.40 -20.85 -4.98
CA PRO A 200 -8.20 -21.19 -4.23
C PRO A 200 -6.92 -21.09 -5.07
N THR A 201 -7.00 -21.40 -6.37
CA THR A 201 -5.88 -21.28 -7.30
C THR A 201 -5.47 -19.83 -7.50
N HIS A 202 -6.43 -18.91 -7.64
CA HIS A 202 -6.15 -17.48 -7.76
C HIS A 202 -5.50 -16.92 -6.48
N ILE A 203 -6.04 -17.27 -5.31
CA ILE A 203 -5.48 -16.88 -4.01
C ILE A 203 -4.04 -17.38 -3.85
N LYS A 204 -3.76 -18.64 -4.18
CA LYS A 204 -2.40 -19.20 -4.16
C LYS A 204 -1.46 -18.47 -5.12
N GLY A 205 -1.94 -18.07 -6.28
CA GLY A 205 -1.18 -17.25 -7.24
C GLY A 205 -0.77 -15.90 -6.64
N LEU A 206 -1.72 -15.18 -6.05
CA LEU A 206 -1.45 -13.91 -5.36
C LEU A 206 -0.43 -14.08 -4.23
N GLN A 207 -0.58 -15.11 -3.40
CA GLN A 207 0.36 -15.40 -2.30
C GLN A 207 1.77 -15.73 -2.78
N LYS A 208 1.89 -16.52 -3.86
CA LYS A 208 3.19 -16.84 -4.47
C LYS A 208 3.86 -15.57 -4.99
N ASN A 209 3.11 -14.70 -5.66
CA ASN A 209 3.64 -13.45 -6.18
C ASN A 209 4.04 -12.51 -5.03
N LEU A 210 3.27 -12.43 -3.94
CA LEU A 210 3.69 -11.68 -2.74
C LEU A 210 5.01 -12.18 -2.16
N ALA A 211 5.20 -13.50 -2.09
CA ALA A 211 6.47 -14.09 -1.63
C ALA A 211 7.65 -13.67 -2.53
N GLN A 212 7.42 -13.56 -3.83
CA GLN A 212 8.41 -13.13 -4.82
C GLN A 212 8.70 -11.63 -4.73
N TYR A 213 7.67 -10.80 -4.65
CA TYR A 213 7.80 -9.34 -4.81
C TYR A 213 7.97 -8.56 -3.50
N SER A 214 7.60 -9.13 -2.35
CA SER A 214 7.57 -8.41 -1.06
C SER A 214 8.89 -7.73 -0.69
N ARG A 215 10.04 -8.33 -1.05
CA ARG A 215 11.37 -7.76 -0.78
C ARG A 215 11.63 -6.45 -1.52
N HIS A 216 10.96 -6.21 -2.67
CA HIS A 216 11.10 -4.94 -3.40
C HIS A 216 10.44 -3.74 -2.70
N PHE A 217 9.71 -3.97 -1.62
CA PHE A 217 9.09 -2.93 -0.81
C PHE A 217 9.85 -2.66 0.49
N LEU A 218 11.05 -3.24 0.65
CA LEU A 218 11.90 -3.03 1.81
C LEU A 218 13.05 -2.08 1.47
N TYR A 219 13.34 -1.21 2.43
CA TYR A 219 14.52 -0.36 2.45
C TYR A 219 15.62 -1.06 3.24
N SER A 220 16.89 -0.83 2.90
CA SER A 220 18.02 -1.48 3.53
C SER A 220 19.23 -0.55 3.56
N SER A 221 19.91 -0.47 4.70
CA SER A 221 21.19 0.23 4.83
C SER A 221 22.30 -0.78 5.20
N PRO A 222 23.36 -0.94 4.37
CA PRO A 222 23.56 -0.31 3.07
C PRO A 222 22.56 -0.83 2.02
N ALA A 223 22.33 -0.04 0.96
CA ALA A 223 21.45 -0.42 -0.14
C ALA A 223 21.85 -1.78 -0.72
N GLN A 224 20.96 -2.76 -0.64
CA GLN A 224 21.21 -4.10 -1.15
C GLN A 224 20.64 -4.28 -2.56
N PRO A 225 21.35 -5.00 -3.45
CA PRO A 225 20.78 -5.48 -4.70
C PRO A 225 19.59 -6.40 -4.43
N LEU A 226 18.37 -6.01 -4.81
CA LEU A 226 17.17 -6.83 -4.62
C LEU A 226 16.95 -7.87 -5.75
N GLY A 227 17.97 -8.11 -6.57
CA GLY A 227 17.88 -8.97 -7.75
C GLY A 227 17.11 -8.32 -8.90
N ARG A 228 16.93 -9.06 -10.00
CA ARG A 228 16.15 -8.61 -11.16
C ARG A 228 14.67 -8.80 -10.84
N LEU A 229 13.85 -7.75 -11.00
CA LEU A 229 12.42 -7.96 -11.21
C LEU A 229 12.30 -8.69 -12.55
N ASP A 230 11.98 -9.99 -12.53
CA ASP A 230 11.75 -10.73 -13.77
C ASP A 230 10.45 -10.23 -14.41
N MET A 231 10.63 -9.40 -15.45
CA MET A 231 9.59 -8.74 -16.22
C MET A 231 9.18 -9.60 -17.41
N GLU A 232 7.88 -9.80 -17.63
CA GLU A 232 7.34 -10.50 -18.82
C GLU A 232 7.53 -9.72 -20.14
N ASN A 233 8.04 -8.48 -20.11
CA ASN A 233 8.08 -7.59 -21.28
C ASN A 233 9.45 -7.43 -21.94
N GLY A 234 10.41 -8.33 -21.72
CA GLY A 234 11.66 -8.37 -22.50
C GLY A 234 12.60 -7.15 -22.33
N VAL A 235 12.29 -6.23 -21.42
CA VAL A 235 13.19 -5.15 -21.03
C VAL A 235 14.16 -5.68 -19.99
N SER A 236 15.39 -5.97 -20.43
CA SER A 236 16.50 -6.19 -19.52
C SER A 236 16.89 -4.84 -18.91
N THR A 237 16.53 -4.61 -17.66
CA THR A 237 17.07 -3.48 -16.89
C THR A 237 17.51 -3.92 -15.50
N SER A 238 18.67 -3.35 -15.17
CA SER A 238 19.39 -3.16 -13.91
C SER A 238 18.68 -3.55 -12.61
N THR A 239 19.46 -4.10 -11.68
CA THR A 239 19.17 -4.15 -10.24
C THR A 239 18.45 -2.89 -9.79
N LEU A 240 17.20 -3.02 -9.30
CA LEU A 240 16.51 -1.92 -8.64
C LEU A 240 17.18 -1.73 -7.28
N TYR A 241 18.06 -0.73 -7.18
CA TYR A 241 18.50 -0.24 -5.87
C TYR A 241 17.38 0.67 -5.37
N LEU A 242 16.78 0.33 -4.22
CA LEU A 242 15.99 1.33 -3.51
C LEU A 242 16.96 2.42 -3.05
N VAL A 243 16.72 3.65 -3.50
CA VAL A 243 17.54 4.81 -3.17
C VAL A 243 17.29 5.18 -1.71
N ASP A 244 18.16 4.75 -0.81
CA ASP A 244 18.31 5.36 0.51
C ASP A 244 19.08 6.67 0.34
N MET A 245 18.34 7.75 0.06
CA MET A 245 18.79 9.10 0.36
C MET A 245 17.69 9.76 1.16
N ILE A 246 17.53 9.38 2.44
CA ILE A 246 17.57 10.31 3.58
C ILE A 246 17.76 9.48 4.86
N ASP A 247 18.98 9.50 5.40
CA ASP A 247 19.23 9.27 6.82
C ASP A 247 18.65 10.48 7.57
N PHE A 248 17.47 10.33 8.20
CA PHE A 248 17.06 11.26 9.24
C PHE A 248 17.57 10.68 10.56
N GLY A 249 18.77 11.11 10.95
CA GLY A 249 19.26 10.98 12.32
C GLY A 249 18.40 11.74 13.32
#